data_AF-A0A942AN10-F1
#
_entry.id   AF-A0A942AN10-F1
#
_cell.length_a   1.000
_cell.length_b   1.000
_cell.length_c   1.000
_cell.angle_alpha   90.00
_cell.angle_beta   90.00
_cell.angle_gamma   90.00
#
_symmetry.space_group_name_H-M   'P 1'
#
loop_
_entity.id
_entity.type
_entity.pdbx_description
1 polymer ?
#
loop_
_entity_poly.entity_id
_entity_poly.type
_entity_poly.pdbx_seq_one_letter_code
_entity_poly.pdbx_strand_id
1 'polypeptide(L)'
;MLIRNATLQMSATERTCMDVRVMNGCVWEMGAALVKGLYESETDLHGDVLMPGRMLETPISAADEKALRLLCRRLYREGVRYFVADCPADALLRVQNHPERRGALPVTALPTPEPLRSGTGMPLTRWTAAGEFVGMMDEHSGD
;
A
#
# COMPACT_ATOMS: atom_id res chain seq x y z
N MET A 1 -6.58 -3.59 11.88
CA MET A 1 -6.87 -4.63 10.88
C MET A 1 -5.88 -5.76 11.10
N LEU A 2 -6.38 -6.98 11.25
CA LEU A 2 -5.57 -8.19 11.33
C LEU A 2 -5.56 -8.91 9.98
N ILE A 3 -4.38 -9.16 9.46
CA ILE A 3 -4.15 -9.90 8.22
C ILE A 3 -3.70 -11.30 8.61
N ARG A 4 -4.45 -12.31 8.22
CA ARG A 4 -4.21 -13.71 8.56
C ARG A 4 -3.47 -14.46 7.45
N ASN A 5 -2.66 -15.43 7.86
CA ASN A 5 -2.04 -16.42 6.98
C ASN A 5 -1.31 -15.77 5.79
N ALA A 6 -0.59 -14.67 6.04
CA ALA A 6 0.18 -13.99 5.03
C ALA A 6 1.54 -14.66 4.86
N THR A 7 1.95 -14.91 3.62
CA THR A 7 3.32 -15.34 3.32
C THR A 7 4.20 -14.10 3.15
N LEU A 8 5.03 -13.80 4.14
CA LEU A 8 6.03 -12.73 4.04
C LEU A 8 7.31 -13.28 3.40
N GLN A 9 7.84 -12.56 2.41
CA GLN A 9 9.15 -12.83 1.84
C GLN A 9 10.20 -12.05 2.63
N MET A 10 10.96 -12.76 3.46
CA MET A 10 12.00 -12.19 4.32
C MET A 10 13.32 -12.03 3.57
N SER A 11 13.57 -12.88 2.58
CA SER A 11 14.72 -12.82 1.68
C SER A 11 14.40 -13.43 0.30
N ALA A 12 15.38 -13.52 -0.60
CA ALA A 12 15.17 -14.13 -1.92
C ALA A 12 14.71 -15.60 -1.84
N THR A 13 15.03 -16.31 -0.75
CA THR A 13 14.76 -17.74 -0.58
C THR A 13 13.91 -18.05 0.64
N GLU A 14 13.76 -17.11 1.57
CA GLU A 14 13.03 -17.33 2.82
C GLU A 14 11.64 -16.72 2.75
N ARG A 15 10.63 -17.59 2.91
CA ARG A 15 9.23 -17.23 3.01
C ARG A 15 8.67 -17.81 4.29
N THR A 16 7.93 -17.00 5.04
CA THR A 16 7.38 -17.39 6.32
C THR A 16 5.92 -16.99 6.39
N CYS A 17 5.07 -17.93 6.82
CA CYS A 17 3.66 -17.66 7.06
C CYS A 17 3.49 -16.99 8.43
N MET A 18 2.82 -15.84 8.48
CA MET A 18 2.56 -15.11 9.71
C MET A 18 1.33 -14.20 9.59
N ASP A 19 0.80 -13.81 10.74
CA ASP A 19 -0.26 -12.82 10.87
C ASP A 19 0.37 -11.41 11.01
N VAL A 20 -0.27 -10.41 10.41
CA VAL A 20 0.19 -9.01 10.43
C VAL A 20 -0.92 -8.12 10.95
N ARG A 21 -0.66 -7.39 12.03
CA ARG A 21 -1.57 -6.37 12.56
C ARG A 21 -1.18 -5.00 12.01
N VAL A 22 -2.13 -4.35 11.38
CA VAL A 22 -2.02 -2.99 10.87
C VAL A 22 -2.91 -2.05 11.70
N MET A 23 -2.32 -0.96 12.19
CA MET A 23 -3.00 0.10 12.91
C MET A 23 -2.61 1.48 12.34
N ASN A 24 -3.61 2.29 12.01
CA ASN A 24 -3.44 3.62 11.43
C ASN A 24 -2.55 3.60 10.17
N GLY A 25 -2.73 2.58 9.33
CA GLY A 25 -1.92 2.36 8.14
C GLY A 25 -0.47 1.92 8.38
N CYS A 26 -0.07 1.64 9.63
CA CYS A 26 1.24 1.10 9.98
C CYS A 26 1.17 -0.35 10.41
N VAL A 27 2.18 -1.14 10.03
CA VAL A 27 2.40 -2.45 10.66
C VAL A 27 2.77 -2.22 12.12
N TRP A 28 1.93 -2.73 13.01
CA TRP A 28 2.11 -2.62 14.45
C TRP A 28 2.78 -3.86 15.04
N GLU A 29 2.37 -5.04 14.57
CA GLU A 29 2.81 -6.31 15.12
C GLU A 29 2.80 -7.38 14.01
N MET A 30 3.77 -8.29 14.05
CA MET A 30 3.86 -9.46 13.18
C MET A 30 4.14 -10.68 14.05
N GLY A 31 3.44 -11.78 13.82
CA GLY A 31 3.62 -12.98 14.64
C GLY A 31 2.83 -14.18 14.15
N ALA A 32 3.12 -15.35 14.70
CA ALA A 32 2.32 -16.54 14.46
C ALA A 32 1.08 -16.51 15.37
N ALA A 33 -0.10 -16.72 14.79
CA ALA A 33 -1.37 -16.84 15.51
C ALA A 33 -1.71 -15.64 16.42
N LEU A 34 -1.70 -14.42 15.85
CA LEU A 34 -2.09 -13.23 16.59
C LEU A 34 -3.57 -13.32 17.02
N VAL A 35 -3.85 -12.88 18.25
CA VAL A 35 -5.22 -12.88 18.79
C VAL A 35 -5.97 -11.66 18.27
N LYS A 36 -7.11 -11.89 17.63
CA LYS A 36 -7.97 -10.82 17.09
C LYS A 36 -8.56 -9.95 18.21
N GLY A 37 -8.49 -8.63 18.06
CA GLY A 37 -9.18 -7.69 18.94
C GLY A 37 -10.70 -7.62 18.71
N LEU A 38 -11.46 -7.17 19.71
CA LEU A 38 -12.94 -7.14 19.68
C LEU A 38 -13.55 -6.33 18.52
N TYR A 39 -12.87 -5.28 18.06
CA TYR A 39 -13.32 -4.40 16.97
C TYR A 39 -12.35 -4.38 15.79
N GLU A 40 -11.46 -5.37 15.72
CA GLU A 40 -10.46 -5.45 14.67
C GLU A 40 -11.06 -6.13 13.44
N SER A 41 -11.03 -5.44 12.30
CA SER A 41 -11.31 -6.06 11.00
C SER A 41 -10.28 -7.14 10.71
N GLU A 42 -10.70 -8.23 10.07
CA GLU A 42 -9.85 -9.39 9.78
C GLU A 42 -9.95 -9.75 8.30
N THR A 43 -8.81 -10.05 7.69
CA THR A 43 -8.75 -10.50 6.30
C THR A 43 -7.80 -11.69 6.20
N ASP A 44 -8.28 -12.78 5.62
CA ASP A 44 -7.47 -13.99 5.41
C ASP A 44 -6.87 -14.04 4.01
N LEU A 45 -5.55 -14.10 3.95
CA LEU A 45 -4.80 -14.21 2.71
C LEU A 45 -4.67 -15.64 2.20
N HIS A 46 -5.05 -16.65 3.00
CA HIS A 46 -5.01 -18.06 2.58
C HIS A 46 -3.63 -18.52 2.06
N GLY A 47 -2.56 -17.95 2.62
CA GLY A 47 -1.19 -18.23 2.19
C GLY A 47 -0.68 -17.34 1.06
N ASP A 48 -1.47 -16.38 0.56
CA ASP A 48 -1.00 -15.39 -0.41
C ASP A 48 0.16 -14.57 0.13
N VAL A 49 0.99 -14.11 -0.80
CA VAL A 49 2.23 -13.39 -0.53
C VAL A 49 1.92 -11.93 -0.24
N LEU A 50 2.41 -11.42 0.88
CA LEU A 50 2.17 -10.05 1.31
C LEU A 50 3.46 -9.23 1.21
N MET A 51 3.55 -8.38 0.19
CA MET A 51 4.73 -7.57 -0.13
C MET A 51 4.54 -6.10 0.23
N PRO A 52 5.61 -5.35 0.50
CA PRO A 52 5.55 -3.89 0.51
C PRO A 52 5.06 -3.33 -0.83
N GLY A 53 4.28 -2.26 -0.81
CA GLY A 53 3.88 -1.55 -2.04
C GLY A 53 5.10 -1.04 -2.82
N ARG A 54 5.06 -1.18 -4.15
CA ARG A 54 6.18 -0.84 -5.02
C ARG A 54 6.38 0.66 -5.14
N MET A 55 7.64 1.07 -5.31
CA MET A 55 8.02 2.44 -5.63
C MET A 55 8.52 2.53 -7.08
N LEU A 56 8.04 3.53 -7.82
CA LEU A 56 8.54 3.89 -9.15
C LEU A 56 9.29 5.23 -9.05
N GLU A 57 10.59 5.20 -9.33
CA GLU A 57 11.43 6.39 -9.29
C GLU A 57 11.34 7.20 -10.59
N THR A 58 11.01 6.55 -11.70
CA THR A 58 10.84 7.21 -12.99
C THR A 58 9.62 8.13 -12.96
N PRO A 59 9.77 9.44 -13.25
CA PRO A 59 8.64 10.36 -13.30
C PRO A 59 7.61 9.93 -14.35
N ILE A 60 6.33 10.00 -13.98
CA ILE A 60 5.21 9.69 -14.86
C ILE A 60 4.40 10.95 -15.09
N SER A 61 4.26 11.34 -16.35
CA SER A 61 3.54 12.57 -16.71
C SER A 61 2.03 12.43 -16.52
N ALA A 62 1.41 13.45 -15.94
CA ALA A 62 -0.03 13.62 -15.87
C ALA A 62 -0.40 15.08 -16.17
N ALA A 63 -1.17 15.29 -17.23
CA ALA A 63 -1.47 16.63 -17.74
C ALA A 63 -2.35 17.48 -16.80
N ASP A 64 -3.26 16.83 -16.07
CA ASP A 64 -4.23 17.49 -15.19
C ASP A 64 -4.62 16.59 -13.99
N GLU A 65 -5.47 17.12 -13.11
CA GLU A 65 -5.98 16.41 -11.94
C GLU A 65 -6.71 15.10 -12.31
N LYS A 66 -7.47 15.10 -13.40
CA LYS A 66 -8.26 13.92 -13.82
C LYS A 66 -7.34 12.82 -14.33
N ALA A 67 -6.32 13.18 -15.11
CA ALA A 67 -5.27 12.29 -15.60
C ALA A 67 -4.47 11.73 -14.43
N LEU A 68 -4.13 12.57 -13.44
CA LEU A 68 -3.42 12.14 -12.24
C LEU A 68 -4.25 11.14 -11.41
N ARG A 69 -5.54 11.40 -11.20
CA ARG A 69 -6.45 10.46 -10.51
C ARG A 69 -6.57 9.13 -11.25
N LEU A 70 -6.67 9.16 -12.58
CA LEU A 70 -6.72 7.95 -13.41
C LEU A 70 -5.40 7.17 -13.33
N LEU A 71 -4.27 7.87 -13.34
CA LEU A 71 -2.95 7.28 -13.17
C LEU A 71 -2.82 6.60 -11.79
N CYS A 72 -3.21 7.28 -10.71
CA CYS A 72 -3.22 6.72 -9.36
C CYS A 72 -4.01 5.40 -9.29
N ARG A 73 -5.22 5.36 -9.89
CA ARG A 73 -6.05 4.15 -9.94
C ARG A 73 -5.38 3.00 -10.69
N ARG A 74 -4.73 3.30 -11.81
CA ARG A 74 -4.01 2.30 -12.61
C ARG A 74 -2.84 1.72 -11.81
N LEU A 75 -1.98 2.59 -11.30
CA LEU A 75 -0.80 2.20 -10.53
C LEU A 75 -1.16 1.42 -9.26
N TYR A 76 -2.24 1.79 -8.57
CA TYR A 76 -2.75 1.04 -7.43
C TYR A 76 -3.13 -0.40 -7.79
N ARG A 77 -3.71 -0.62 -8.99
CA ARG A 77 -4.02 -1.97 -9.51
C ARG A 77 -2.78 -2.74 -9.99
N GLU A 78 -1.63 -2.10 -10.04
CA GLU A 78 -0.34 -2.73 -10.38
C GLU A 78 0.54 -2.94 -9.13
N GLY A 79 -0.01 -2.67 -7.94
CA GLY A 79 0.72 -2.74 -6.66
C GLY A 79 1.73 -1.62 -6.47
N VAL A 80 1.65 -0.54 -7.26
CA VAL A 80 2.49 0.64 -7.13
C VAL A 80 1.84 1.63 -6.19
N ARG A 81 2.65 2.11 -5.25
CA ARG A 81 2.20 2.96 -4.16
C ARG A 81 2.89 4.32 -4.15
N TYR A 82 4.18 4.31 -4.39
CA TYR A 82 5.04 5.49 -4.38
C TYR A 82 5.47 5.73 -5.82
N PHE A 83 5.23 6.92 -6.34
CA PHE A 83 5.71 7.30 -7.66
C PHE A 83 5.89 8.80 -7.73
N VAL A 84 6.78 9.23 -8.63
CA VAL A 84 6.98 10.65 -8.93
C VAL A 84 6.03 11.02 -10.07
N ALA A 85 5.15 11.99 -9.83
CA ALA A 85 4.26 12.51 -10.85
C ALA A 85 4.83 13.80 -11.45
N ASP A 86 4.96 13.86 -12.77
CA ASP A 86 5.26 15.08 -13.50
C ASP A 86 3.95 15.75 -13.91
N CYS A 87 3.46 16.67 -13.08
CA CYS A 87 2.15 17.30 -13.22
C CYS A 87 2.12 18.69 -12.56
N PRO A 88 1.09 19.51 -12.86
CA PRO A 88 0.89 20.79 -12.18
C PRO A 88 0.78 20.64 -10.66
N ALA A 89 1.44 21.53 -9.91
CA ALA A 89 1.50 21.45 -8.45
C ALA A 89 0.13 21.57 -7.77
N ASP A 90 -0.81 22.31 -8.38
CA ASP A 90 -2.18 22.44 -7.90
C ASP A 90 -2.99 21.14 -8.06
N ALA A 91 -2.82 20.45 -9.19
CA ALA A 91 -3.42 19.13 -9.42
C ALA A 91 -2.90 18.11 -8.41
N LEU A 92 -1.59 18.10 -8.15
CA LEU A 92 -0.96 17.24 -7.16
C LEU A 92 -1.51 17.50 -5.75
N LEU A 93 -1.57 18.77 -5.35
CA LEU A 93 -2.05 19.16 -4.02
C LEU A 93 -3.53 18.76 -3.80
N ARG A 94 -4.37 18.89 -4.82
CA ARG A 94 -5.79 18.46 -4.74
C ARG A 94 -5.94 16.95 -4.62
N VAL A 95 -5.13 16.19 -5.34
CA VAL A 95 -5.15 14.72 -5.25
C VAL A 95 -4.63 14.26 -3.89
N GLN A 96 -3.61 14.92 -3.33
CA GLN A 96 -3.11 14.63 -1.98
C GLN A 96 -4.13 14.96 -0.87
N ASN A 97 -4.83 16.10 -0.97
CA ASN A 97 -5.80 16.52 0.04
C ASN A 97 -7.11 15.73 -0.04
N HIS A 98 -7.50 15.27 -1.22
CA HIS A 98 -8.69 14.45 -1.45
C HIS A 98 -8.33 13.14 -2.16
N PRO A 99 -7.68 12.20 -1.44
CA PRO A 99 -7.36 10.89 -1.99
C PRO A 99 -8.63 10.06 -2.18
N GLU A 100 -8.69 9.28 -3.26
CA GLU A 100 -9.84 8.40 -3.55
C GLU A 100 -9.93 7.20 -2.59
N ARG A 101 -8.84 6.86 -1.90
CA ARG A 101 -8.80 5.81 -0.87
C ARG A 101 -7.94 6.26 0.33
N ARG A 102 -8.36 5.95 1.56
CA ARG A 102 -7.55 6.24 2.76
C ARG A 102 -6.30 5.35 2.76
N GLY A 103 -5.16 5.93 3.12
CA GLY A 103 -3.86 5.26 2.99
C GLY A 103 -3.35 5.16 1.56
N ALA A 104 -4.00 5.83 0.58
CA ALA A 104 -3.73 5.69 -0.85
C ALA A 104 -2.74 6.68 -1.49
N LEU A 105 -2.06 7.56 -0.74
CA LEU A 105 -0.96 8.37 -1.30
C LEU A 105 0.16 8.58 -0.27
N PRO A 106 1.41 8.49 -0.73
CA PRO A 106 2.13 9.75 -0.89
C PRO A 106 2.63 9.83 -2.33
N VAL A 107 1.91 10.60 -3.13
CA VAL A 107 2.43 11.09 -4.41
C VAL A 107 3.38 12.22 -4.02
N THR A 108 4.66 11.92 -3.85
CA THR A 108 5.68 12.95 -3.73
C THR A 108 5.94 13.51 -5.13
N ALA A 109 5.48 14.72 -5.41
CA ALA A 109 6.26 15.61 -6.26
C ALA A 109 7.19 16.35 -5.32
N LEU A 110 8.45 15.91 -5.22
CA LEU A 110 9.46 16.74 -4.59
C LEU A 110 10.74 16.69 -5.43
N PRO A 111 11.43 17.84 -5.60
CA PRO A 111 12.84 17.88 -5.98
C PRO A 111 13.78 17.34 -4.87
N THR A 112 13.24 16.87 -3.74
CA THR A 112 14.04 16.49 -2.55
C THR A 112 13.26 15.52 -1.65
N PRO A 113 13.86 14.42 -1.17
CA PRO A 113 13.15 13.44 -0.36
C PRO A 113 12.96 13.96 1.07
N GLU A 114 11.84 14.62 1.35
CA GLU A 114 11.42 14.80 2.75
C GLU A 114 10.91 13.45 3.28
N PRO A 115 11.30 13.05 4.50
CA PRO A 115 10.87 11.80 5.09
C PRO A 115 9.35 11.79 5.26
N LEU A 116 8.74 10.72 4.77
CA LEU A 116 7.34 10.36 4.93
C LEU A 116 6.82 10.76 6.32
N ARG A 117 5.75 11.57 6.37
CA ARG A 117 5.15 11.99 7.64
C ARG A 117 4.84 10.76 8.49
N SER A 118 5.20 10.84 9.76
CA SER A 118 5.20 9.85 10.86
C SER A 118 3.86 9.13 11.17
N GLY A 119 2.90 9.08 10.25
CA GLY A 119 1.59 8.45 10.45
C GLY A 119 1.02 7.70 9.24
N THR A 120 1.76 7.61 8.13
CA THR A 120 1.40 6.75 6.99
C THR A 120 2.40 5.61 6.92
N GLY A 121 2.07 4.47 7.54
CA GLY A 121 2.93 3.31 7.44
C GLY A 121 2.95 2.72 6.04
N MET A 122 3.90 1.80 5.84
CA MET A 122 4.11 1.16 4.54
C MET A 122 2.87 0.31 4.20
N PRO A 123 2.13 0.67 3.15
CA PRO A 123 0.94 -0.05 2.75
C PRO A 123 1.34 -1.36 2.06
N LEU A 124 0.65 -2.43 2.43
CA LEU A 124 0.99 -3.78 2.02
C LEU A 124 0.21 -4.17 0.75
N THR A 125 0.78 -5.07 -0.04
CA THR A 125 0.21 -5.58 -1.29
C THR A 125 0.08 -7.08 -1.21
N ARG A 126 -1.09 -7.60 -1.56
CA ARG A 126 -1.38 -9.02 -1.70
C ARG A 126 -1.03 -9.48 -3.11
N TRP A 127 -0.29 -10.57 -3.20
CA TRP A 127 0.12 -11.25 -4.40
C TRP A 127 -0.18 -12.74 -4.27
N THR A 128 -0.48 -13.42 -5.37
CA THR A 128 -0.61 -14.88 -5.35
C THR A 128 0.76 -15.50 -5.08
N ALA A 129 0.77 -16.77 -4.65
CA ALA A 129 2.02 -17.54 -4.53
C ALA A 129 2.83 -17.62 -5.85
N ALA A 130 2.15 -17.49 -6.99
CA ALA A 130 2.73 -17.44 -8.33
C ALA A 130 3.34 -16.06 -8.70
N GLY A 131 3.20 -15.05 -7.84
CA GLY A 131 3.76 -13.71 -8.05
C GLY A 131 2.86 -12.77 -8.86
N GLU A 132 1.56 -13.04 -8.90
CA GLU A 132 0.59 -12.16 -9.57
C GLU A 132 -0.03 -11.18 -8.57
N PHE A 133 -0.15 -9.91 -8.94
CA PHE A 133 -0.75 -8.91 -8.06
C PHE A 133 -2.26 -9.16 -7.90
N VAL A 134 -2.73 -9.24 -6.66
CA VAL A 134 -4.15 -9.45 -6.34
C VAL A 134 -4.81 -8.14 -5.92
N GLY A 135 -4.14 -7.39 -5.04
CA GLY A 135 -4.73 -6.17 -4.50
C GLY A 135 -3.87 -5.50 -3.45
N MET A 136 -4.19 -4.25 -3.14
CA MET A 136 -3.61 -3.53 -2.01
C MET A 136 -4.35 -3.92 -0.74
N MET A 137 -3.63 -3.96 0.39
CA MET A 137 -4.21 -4.13 1.72
C MET A 137 -4.32 -2.77 2.40
N ASP A 138 -5.55 -2.30 2.55
CA ASP A 138 -5.91 -1.12 3.33
C ASP A 138 -6.85 -1.51 4.48
N GLU A 139 -6.99 -0.63 5.49
CA GLU A 139 -7.80 -0.90 6.69
C GLU A 139 -9.29 -1.18 6.39
N HIS A 140 -9.73 -0.93 5.16
CA HIS A 140 -11.09 -1.11 4.65
C HIS A 140 -11.20 -2.28 3.66
N SER A 141 -10.17 -3.11 3.52
CA SER A 141 -10.15 -4.26 2.59
C SER A 141 -10.98 -5.46 3.06
N GLY A 142 -11.82 -5.29 4.08
CA GLY A 142 -12.77 -6.30 4.54
C GLY A 142 -14.15 -6.00 3.99
N ASP A 143 -14.54 -6.70 2.93
CA ASP A 143 -15.92 -7.11 2.69
C ASP A 143 -16.08 -8.56 3.17
#